data_AF-A0A2D0KUF6-F1
#
_entry.id   AF-A0A2D0KUF6-F1
#
_cell.length_a   1.000
_cell.length_b   1.000
_cell.length_c   1.000
_cell.angle_alpha   90.00
_cell.angle_beta   90.00
_cell.angle_gamma   90.00
#
_symmetry.space_group_name_H-M   'P 1'
#
loop_
_entity.id
_entity.type
_entity.pdbx_description
1 polymer ?
#
loop_
_entity_poly.entity_id
_entity_poly.type
_entity_poly.pdbx_seq_one_letter_code
_entity_poly.pdbx_strand_id
1 'polypeptide(L)' 'MSLKRENRRPEFIQHWTQNEEEERAGYPDSNKIFTIGSVLGESLGLKKLGIHHERLLPGRRTSYPHAEKNEEEFVYVL' A
#
# COMPACT_ATOMS: atom_id res chain seq x y z
N MET A 1 3.24 8.95 42.55
CA MET A 1 4.27 8.89 41.50
C MET A 1 3.53 8.88 40.16
N SER A 2 3.50 10.02 39.47
CA SER A 2 2.70 10.17 38.23
C SER A 2 3.47 9.58 37.05
N LEU A 3 2.89 8.58 36.37
CA LEU A 3 3.41 8.06 35.11
C LEU A 3 3.28 9.17 34.06
N LYS A 4 4.39 9.84 33.73
CA LYS A 4 4.46 10.67 32.52
C LYS A 4 4.17 9.75 31.34
N ARG A 5 3.05 9.97 30.64
CA ARG A 5 2.83 9.37 29.33
C ARG A 5 3.92 9.91 28.41
N GLU A 6 4.83 9.04 28.02
CA GLU A 6 5.79 9.34 26.98
C GLU A 6 4.98 9.52 25.68
N ASN A 7 5.03 10.71 25.07
CA ASN A 7 4.33 11.03 23.82
C ASN A 7 5.00 10.33 22.62
N ARG A 8 5.22 9.02 22.71
CA ARG A 8 5.78 8.22 21.62
C ARG A 8 4.62 7.69 20.79
N ARG A 9 4.63 8.02 19.49
CA ARG A 9 3.69 7.44 18.52
C ARG A 9 3.83 5.90 18.57
N PRO A 10 2.73 5.15 18.75
CA PRO A 10 2.81 3.69 18.76
C PRO A 10 3.41 3.14 17.46
N GLU A 11 4.18 2.06 17.55
CA GLU A 11 4.92 1.48 16.41
C GLU A 11 4.00 0.97 15.28
N PHE A 12 2.75 0.61 15.62
CA PHE A 12 1.73 0.22 14.65
C PHE A 12 1.14 1.41 13.88
N ILE A 13 1.50 2.66 14.20
CA ILE A 13 1.07 3.83 13.43
C ILE A 13 2.23 4.31 12.56
N GLN A 14 2.25 3.88 11.31
CA GLN A 14 3.29 4.25 10.34
C GLN A 14 2.75 5.21 9.28
N HIS A 15 3.64 6.00 8.70
CA HIS A 15 3.35 6.78 7.49
C HIS A 15 3.56 5.90 6.27
N TRP A 16 2.74 6.08 5.22
CA TRP A 16 2.76 5.18 4.07
C TRP A 16 4.10 5.20 3.32
N THR A 17 4.78 6.35 3.25
CA THR A 17 6.12 6.45 2.64
C THR A 17 7.18 5.57 3.30
N GLN A 18 6.97 5.15 4.56
CA GLN A 18 7.90 4.24 5.25
C GLN A 18 7.78 2.80 4.75
N ASN A 19 6.73 2.50 3.98
CA ASN A 19 6.39 1.20 3.45
C ASN A 19 6.31 1.23 1.92
N GLU A 20 6.86 2.26 1.26
CA GLU A 20 6.93 2.30 -0.21
C GLU A 20 7.90 1.23 -0.72
N GLU A 21 7.46 0.48 -1.71
CA GLU A 21 8.27 -0.51 -2.40
C GLU A 21 9.16 0.15 -3.47
N GLU A 22 10.13 -0.63 -3.98
CA GLU A 22 10.91 -0.18 -5.13
C GLU A 22 10.05 -0.03 -6.39
N GLU A 23 10.41 0.94 -7.23
CA GLU A 23 9.73 1.24 -8.49
C GLU A 23 10.08 0.21 -9.58
N ARG A 24 9.63 -1.04 -9.37
CA ARG A 24 9.93 -2.17 -10.26
C ARG A 24 8.73 -3.08 -10.50
N ALA A 25 7.60 -2.84 -9.84
CA ALA A 25 6.38 -3.61 -10.02
C ALA A 25 5.92 -3.57 -11.48
N GLY A 26 5.59 -4.74 -12.02
CA GLY A 26 5.19 -4.93 -13.41
C GLY A 26 5.03 -6.42 -13.71
N TYR A 27 4.53 -6.75 -14.90
CA TYR A 27 4.39 -8.15 -15.31
C TYR A 27 5.67 -8.66 -15.99
N PRO A 28 6.03 -9.95 -15.83
CA PRO A 28 7.23 -10.53 -16.45
C PRO A 28 7.23 -10.48 -17.99
N ASP A 29 6.07 -10.38 -18.61
CA ASP A 29 5.87 -10.36 -20.06
C ASP A 29 5.84 -8.94 -20.66
N SER A 30 6.08 -7.89 -19.85
CA SER A 30 5.90 -6.50 -20.27
C SER A 30 6.89 -5.55 -19.59
N ASN A 31 7.44 -4.61 -20.36
CA ASN A 31 8.32 -3.55 -19.85
C ASN A 31 7.56 -2.41 -19.14
N LYS A 32 6.24 -2.50 -18.97
CA LYS A 32 5.44 -1.48 -18.28
C LYS A 32 5.64 -1.58 -16.77
N ILE A 33 6.02 -0.47 -16.18
CA ILE A 33 6.13 -0.30 -14.73
C ILE A 33 4.78 0.19 -14.19
N PHE A 34 4.39 -0.32 -13.04
CA PHE A 34 3.15 0.01 -12.35
C PHE A 34 3.32 1.17 -11.37
N THR A 35 2.32 1.30 -10.52
CA THR A 35 2.32 2.17 -9.35
C THR A 35 3.53 1.88 -8.46
N ILE A 36 3.91 2.89 -7.68
CA ILE A 36 4.77 2.67 -6.51
C ILE A 36 3.81 2.33 -5.36
N GLY A 37 3.81 1.06 -4.97
CA GLY A 37 2.91 0.52 -3.96
C GLY A 37 3.45 0.68 -2.55
N SER A 38 2.53 0.70 -1.58
CA SER A 38 2.85 0.61 -0.16
C SER A 38 1.89 -0.36 0.54
N VAL A 39 2.40 -1.53 0.92
CA VAL A 39 1.67 -2.68 1.49
C VAL A 39 1.35 -2.50 2.98
N LEU A 40 0.55 -1.49 3.31
CA LEU A 40 0.21 -1.13 4.71
C LEU A 40 -0.49 -2.25 5.47
N GLY A 41 -1.36 -3.01 4.80
CA GLY A 41 -2.10 -4.09 5.45
C GLY A 41 -1.16 -5.14 6.03
N GLU A 42 -0.24 -5.65 5.22
CA GLU A 42 0.75 -6.63 5.67
C GLU A 42 1.73 -6.04 6.67
N SER A 43 2.28 -4.85 6.39
CA SER A 43 3.31 -4.24 7.23
C SER A 43 2.82 -3.84 8.63
N LEU A 44 1.51 -3.57 8.76
CA LEU A 44 0.85 -3.27 10.04
C LEU A 44 0.13 -4.47 10.66
N GLY A 45 0.24 -5.65 10.06
CA GLY A 45 -0.25 -6.91 10.62
C GLY A 45 -1.74 -7.20 10.43
N LEU A 46 -2.41 -6.53 9.50
CA LEU A 46 -3.77 -6.90 9.07
C LEU A 46 -3.77 -8.27 8.41
N LYS A 47 -4.84 -9.05 8.62
CA LYS A 47 -4.95 -10.45 8.16
C LYS A 47 -6.15 -10.74 7.26
N LYS A 48 -7.11 -9.83 7.21
CA LYS A 48 -8.38 -10.01 6.48
C LYS A 48 -8.65 -8.92 5.45
N LEU A 49 -7.83 -7.86 5.44
CA LEU A 49 -7.98 -6.71 4.55
C LEU A 49 -6.59 -6.35 4.02
N GLY A 50 -6.47 -6.29 2.69
CA GLY A 50 -5.37 -5.63 2.03
C GLY A 50 -5.60 -4.12 2.08
N ILE A 51 -4.59 -3.36 2.48
CA ILE A 51 -4.61 -1.90 2.37
C ILE A 51 -3.32 -1.50 1.69
N HIS A 52 -3.47 -0.86 0.53
CA HIS A 52 -2.37 -0.37 -0.27
C HIS A 52 -2.53 1.14 -0.44
N HIS A 53 -1.45 1.88 -0.24
CA HIS A 53 -1.36 3.25 -0.75
C HIS A 53 -0.54 3.21 -2.03
N GLU A 54 -1.15 3.62 -3.14
CA GLU A 54 -0.50 3.56 -4.45
C GLU A 54 -0.26 4.95 -5.02
N ARG A 55 0.96 5.18 -5.49
CA ARG A 55 1.28 6.36 -6.31
C ARG A 55 1.27 6.01 -7.77
N LEU A 56 0.30 6.56 -8.49
CA LEU A 56 0.19 6.42 -9.93
C LEU A 56 0.94 7.55 -10.65
N LEU A 57 2.12 7.24 -11.18
CA LEU A 57 2.88 8.19 -11.99
C LEU A 57 2.29 8.33 -13.41
N PRO A 58 2.54 9.46 -14.11
CA PRO A 58 2.02 9.68 -15.45
C PRO A 58 2.38 8.55 -16.44
N GLY A 59 1.41 8.15 -17.26
CA GLY A 59 1.58 7.11 -18.27
C GLY A 59 1.60 5.67 -17.74
N ARG A 60 1.35 5.47 -16.43
CA ARG A 60 1.30 4.14 -15.80
C ARG A 60 -0.12 3.68 -15.53
N ARG A 61 -0.23 2.47 -15.03
CA ARG A 61 -1.46 1.81 -14.58
C ARG A 61 -1.18 0.99 -13.33
N THR A 62 -2.23 0.71 -12.57
CA THR A 62 -2.20 -0.15 -11.38
C THR A 62 -2.05 -1.63 -11.76
N SER A 63 -2.74 -2.06 -12.82
CA SER A 63 -2.78 -3.45 -13.28
C SER A 63 -3.17 -3.55 -14.77
N TYR A 64 -3.23 -4.78 -15.32
CA TYR A 64 -4.04 -5.01 -16.53
C TYR A 64 -5.53 -4.91 -16.17
N PRO A 65 -6.40 -4.44 -17.10
CA PRO A 65 -7.83 -4.43 -16.87
C PRO A 65 -8.33 -5.83 -16.49
N HIS A 66 -9.00 -5.94 -15.34
CA HIS A 66 -9.50 -7.20 -14.80
C HIS A 66 -10.78 -6.96 -13.99
N ALA A 67 -11.35 -8.04 -13.48
CA ALA A 67 -12.46 -8.03 -12.55
C ALA A 67 -12.24 -9.12 -11.51
N GLU A 68 -12.56 -8.80 -10.26
CA GLU A 68 -12.45 -9.76 -9.16
C GLU A 68 -13.68 -10.69 -9.11
N LYS A 69 -13.42 -11.98 -8.86
CA LYS A 69 -14.48 -13.00 -8.79
C LYS A 69 -14.98 -13.22 -7.36
N ASN A 70 -14.05 -13.25 -6.40
CA ASN A 70 -14.33 -13.66 -5.02
C ASN A 70 -14.05 -12.54 -3.99
N GLU A 71 -13.41 -11.46 -4.42
CA GLU A 71 -12.96 -10.37 -3.55
C GLU A 71 -13.67 -9.07 -3.97
N GLU A 72 -13.95 -8.21 -2.99
CA GLU A 72 -14.36 -6.84 -3.25
C GLU A 72 -13.12 -5.94 -3.21
N GLU A 73 -13.03 -5.02 -4.17
CA GLU A 73 -11.96 -4.03 -4.22
C GLU A 73 -12.56 -2.63 -4.25
N PHE A 74 -11.95 -1.70 -3.52
CA PHE A 74 -12.38 -0.31 -3.46
C PHE A 74 -11.17 0.62 -3.55
N VAL A 75 -11.30 1.67 -4.38
CA VAL A 75 -10.27 2.68 -4.58
C VAL A 75 -10.78 4.03 -4.12
N TYR A 76 -9.99 4.71 -3.28
CA TYR A 76 -10.22 6.09 -2.87
C TYR A 76 -9.07 6.98 -3.36
N VAL A 77 -9.40 8.00 -4.15
CA VAL A 77 -8.41 8.98 -4.64
C VAL A 77 -8.22 10.06 -3.57
N LEU A 78 -6.98 10.21 -3.10
CA LEU A 78 -6.54 11.12 -2.04
C LEU A 78 -6.14 12.50 -2.56
#